data_AF-A0A7V8QI16-F1
#
_entry.id   AF-A0A7V8QI16-F1
#
_cell.length_a   1.000
_cell.length_b   1.000
_cell.length_c   1.000
_cell.angle_alpha   90.00
_cell.angle_beta   90.00
_cell.angle_gamma   90.00
#
_symmetry.space_group_name_H-M   'P 1'
#
loop_
_entity.id
_entity.type
_entity.pdbx_description
1 polymer ?
#
loop_
_entity_poly.entity_id
_entity_poly.type
_entity_poly.pdbx_seq_one_letter_code
_entity_poly.pdbx_strand_id
1 'polypeptide(L)'
;MARARMVEVDYYSFRQLLREATDRGGRIEKRETQRWQEYVKTHNINEVGATAIAKTRFEEPTPVIIELGGERDGLYIYSDLEEGCLRLVLQEG
;
A
#
# COMPACT_ATOMS: atom_id res chain seq x y z
N MET A 1 -18.92 6.04 9.44
CA MET A 1 -17.44 6.09 9.32
C MET A 1 -17.06 5.21 8.16
N ALA A 2 -16.33 5.73 7.18
CA ALA A 2 -15.83 4.94 6.06
C ALA A 2 -15.01 3.75 6.60
N ARG A 3 -15.37 2.53 6.22
CA ARG A 3 -14.68 1.32 6.69
C ARG A 3 -13.51 1.04 5.75
N ALA A 4 -12.29 1.25 6.22
CA ALA A 4 -11.10 0.84 5.49
C ALA A 4 -11.00 -0.70 5.45
N ARG A 5 -10.67 -1.28 4.29
CA ARG A 5 -10.47 -2.73 4.14
C ARG A 5 -9.25 -3.03 3.28
N MET A 6 -8.57 -4.14 3.57
CA MET A 6 -7.56 -4.68 2.67
C MET A 6 -8.26 -5.49 1.57
N VAL A 7 -7.99 -5.15 0.31
CA VAL A 7 -8.43 -5.93 -0.85
C VAL A 7 -7.23 -6.52 -1.56
N GLU A 8 -7.43 -7.70 -2.14
CA GLU A 8 -6.42 -8.32 -2.97
C GLU A 8 -6.32 -7.60 -4.31
N VAL A 9 -5.10 -7.44 -4.79
CA VAL A 9 -4.80 -6.89 -6.12
C VAL A 9 -3.86 -7.85 -6.82
N ASP A 10 -4.03 -7.99 -8.13
CA ASP A 10 -3.17 -8.84 -8.95
C ASP A 10 -1.70 -8.42 -8.78
N TYR A 11 -0.86 -9.38 -8.39
CA TYR A 11 0.52 -9.11 -8.02
C TYR A 11 1.33 -8.58 -9.20
N TYR A 12 1.19 -9.17 -10.40
CA TYR A 12 1.97 -8.74 -11.56
C TYR A 12 1.55 -7.34 -12.05
N SER A 13 0.26 -7.03 -12.02
CA SER A 13 -0.26 -5.68 -12.27
C SER A 13 0.27 -4.67 -11.24
N PHE A 14 0.32 -5.06 -9.96
CA PHE A 14 0.94 -4.25 -8.91
C PHE A 14 2.45 -4.05 -9.17
N ARG A 15 3.20 -5.08 -9.61
CA ARG A 15 4.63 -4.94 -9.91
C ARG A 15 4.89 -3.94 -11.04
N GLN A 16 4.02 -3.90 -12.05
CA GLN A 16 4.09 -2.87 -13.10
C GLN A 16 3.84 -1.47 -12.54
N LEU A 17 2.82 -1.31 -11.68
CA LEU A 17 2.53 -0.05 -11.00
C LEU A 17 3.67 0.40 -10.08
N LEU A 18 4.27 -0.52 -9.32
CA LEU A 18 5.39 -0.25 -8.43
C LEU A 18 6.61 0.23 -9.20
N ARG A 19 6.87 -0.37 -10.37
CA ARG A 19 7.92 0.08 -11.29
C ARG A 19 7.62 1.49 -11.81
N GLU A 20 6.42 1.74 -12.31
CA GLU A 20 5.98 3.07 -12.76
C GLU A 20 6.18 4.12 -11.65
N ALA A 21 5.78 3.79 -10.43
CA ALA A 21 5.91 4.68 -9.28
C ALA A 21 7.36 4.94 -8.91
N THR A 22 8.22 3.93 -9.01
CA THR A 22 9.67 4.09 -8.79
C THR A 22 10.26 5.04 -9.84
N ASP A 23 9.95 4.80 -11.12
CA ASP A 23 10.48 5.59 -12.24
C ASP A 23 10.04 7.06 -12.18
N ARG A 24 8.85 7.33 -11.62
CA ARG A 24 8.27 8.66 -11.48
C ARG A 24 8.48 9.30 -10.10
N GLY A 25 9.19 8.65 -9.18
CA GLY A 25 9.42 9.14 -7.81
C GLY A 25 8.20 9.09 -6.87
N GLY A 26 7.12 8.44 -7.29
CA GLY A 26 5.89 8.26 -6.51
C GLY A 26 5.89 7.03 -5.60
N ARG A 27 6.95 6.22 -5.58
CA ARG A 27 7.15 5.17 -4.57
C ARG A 27 7.63 5.81 -3.27
N ILE A 28 6.94 5.52 -2.18
CA ILE A 28 7.35 5.89 -0.83
C ILE A 28 7.52 4.62 0.00
N GLU A 29 8.72 4.42 0.50
CA GLU A 29 9.06 3.31 1.38
C GLU A 29 9.00 3.70 2.84
N LYS A 30 8.79 2.72 3.72
CA LYS A 30 8.69 2.96 5.16
C LYS A 30 9.94 3.60 5.78
N ARG A 31 11.11 3.45 5.16
CA ARG A 31 12.36 4.12 5.56
C ARG A 31 12.39 5.62 5.23
N GLU A 32 11.53 6.09 4.33
CA GLU A 32 11.37 7.51 4.00
C GLU A 32 10.44 8.18 5.02
N THR A 33 10.86 8.18 6.29
CA THR A 33 10.03 8.48 7.47
C THR A 33 9.16 9.71 7.32
N GLN A 34 9.70 10.81 6.76
CA GLN A 34 8.96 12.07 6.59
C GLN A 34 7.81 11.93 5.58
N ARG A 35 8.11 11.52 4.33
CA ARG A 35 7.12 11.34 3.27
C ARG A 35 6.06 10.32 3.66
N TRP A 36 6.49 9.23 4.30
CA TRP A 36 5.60 8.18 4.78
C TRP A 36 4.59 8.72 5.81
N GLN A 37 5.07 9.41 6.85
CA GLN A 37 4.22 9.94 7.91
C GLN A 37 3.26 11.01 7.39
N GLU A 38 3.73 11.87 6.48
CA GLU A 38 2.91 12.90 5.85
C GLU A 38 1.74 12.29 5.07
N TYR A 39 2.01 11.27 4.26
CA TYR A 39 0.99 10.56 3.50
C TYR A 39 -0.01 9.85 4.42
N VAL A 40 0.48 9.07 5.39
CA VAL A 40 -0.36 8.33 6.35
C VAL A 40 -1.30 9.26 7.10
N LYS A 41 -0.79 10.42 7.54
CA LYS A 41 -1.57 11.43 8.26
C LYS A 41 -2.61 12.08 7.34
N THR A 42 -2.20 12.51 6.15
CA THR A 42 -3.06 13.22 5.20
C THR A 42 -4.24 12.36 4.75
N HIS A 43 -4.00 11.06 4.55
CA HIS A 43 -5.01 10.10 4.10
C HIS A 43 -5.69 9.32 5.24
N ASN A 44 -5.40 9.65 6.50
CA ASN A 44 -5.95 8.99 7.70
C ASN A 44 -5.82 7.45 7.66
N ILE A 45 -4.64 6.96 7.28
CA ILE A 45 -4.36 5.54 7.06
C ILE A 45 -4.08 4.84 8.39
N ASN A 46 -4.81 3.77 8.69
CA ASN A 46 -4.49 2.88 9.79
C ASN A 46 -3.45 1.82 9.37
N GLU A 47 -2.18 2.23 9.33
CA GLU A 47 -1.06 1.38 8.91
C GLU A 47 -0.90 0.14 9.80
N VAL A 48 -1.07 0.30 11.11
CA VAL A 48 -0.93 -0.79 12.09
C VAL A 48 -1.96 -1.89 11.82
N GLY A 49 -3.23 -1.51 11.61
CA GLY A 49 -4.30 -2.44 11.27
C GLY A 49 -4.08 -3.11 9.91
N ALA A 50 -3.68 -2.34 8.89
CA ALA A 50 -3.37 -2.88 7.56
C ALA A 50 -2.24 -3.91 7.61
N THR A 51 -1.15 -3.60 8.33
CA THR A 51 0.00 -4.49 8.51
C THR A 51 -0.38 -5.75 9.28
N ALA A 52 -1.18 -5.62 10.34
CA ALA A 52 -1.66 -6.77 11.10
C ALA A 52 -2.48 -7.74 10.23
N ILE A 53 -3.33 -7.22 9.35
CA ILE A 53 -4.09 -8.03 8.39
C ILE A 53 -3.16 -8.68 7.37
N ALA A 54 -2.18 -7.96 6.82
CA ALA A 54 -1.26 -8.53 5.85
C ALA A 54 -0.43 -9.69 6.43
N LYS A 55 -0.01 -9.57 7.70
CA LYS A 55 0.72 -10.63 8.42
C LYS A 55 -0.08 -11.92 8.67
N THR A 56 -1.39 -11.93 8.46
CA THR A 56 -2.16 -13.18 8.48
C THR A 56 -2.14 -13.91 7.15
N ARG A 57 -1.67 -13.26 6.08
CA ARG A 57 -1.63 -13.79 4.71
C ARG A 57 -0.22 -14.01 4.17
N PHE A 58 0.72 -13.16 4.58
CA PHE A 58 2.10 -13.17 4.10
C PHE A 58 3.06 -13.37 5.28
N GLU A 59 4.11 -14.16 5.08
CA GLU A 59 5.17 -14.40 6.05
C GLU A 59 6.01 -13.14 6.26
N GLU A 60 6.45 -12.50 5.18
CA GLU A 60 7.30 -11.30 5.19
C GLU A 60 6.69 -10.12 4.38
N PRO A 61 5.55 -9.55 4.83
CA PRO A 61 4.89 -8.47 4.11
C PRO A 61 5.72 -7.18 4.08
N THR A 62 5.90 -6.63 2.88
CA THR A 62 6.55 -5.34 2.66
C THR A 62 5.52 -4.25 2.37
N PRO A 63 5.39 -3.22 3.23
CA PRO A 63 4.49 -2.11 2.98
C PRO A 63 5.14 -1.05 2.08
N VAL A 64 4.36 -0.49 1.17
CA VAL A 64 4.78 0.59 0.26
C VAL A 64 3.60 1.49 -0.06
N ILE A 65 3.85 2.79 -0.21
CA ILE A 65 2.85 3.75 -0.68
C ILE A 65 3.14 4.10 -2.15
N ILE A 66 2.07 4.16 -2.94
CA ILE A 66 2.10 4.67 -4.31
C ILE A 66 1.39 6.03 -4.31
N GLU A 67 2.10 7.05 -4.77
CA GLU A 67 1.63 8.44 -4.89
C GLU A 67 1.97 8.97 -6.29
N LEU A 68 1.09 8.72 -7.26
CA LEU A 68 1.23 9.14 -8.64
C LEU A 68 0.21 10.22 -9.05
N GLY A 69 -0.63 10.66 -8.11
CA GLY A 69 -1.69 11.64 -8.29
C GLY A 69 -2.96 11.05 -8.92
N GLY A 70 -3.25 9.75 -8.70
CA GLY A 70 -4.37 9.07 -9.37
C GLY A 70 -5.12 8.07 -8.50
N GLU A 71 -6.15 7.44 -9.09
CA GLU A 71 -7.03 6.48 -8.39
C GLU A 71 -6.33 5.21 -7.92
N ARG A 72 -5.12 4.94 -8.41
CA ARG A 72 -4.29 3.79 -8.01
C ARG A 72 -3.39 4.12 -6.81
N ASP A 73 -3.41 5.33 -6.31
CA ASP A 73 -2.61 5.74 -5.15
C ASP A 73 -3.10 5.08 -3.87
N GLY A 74 -2.20 4.94 -2.90
CA GLY A 74 -2.54 4.43 -1.57
C GLY A 74 -1.49 3.50 -0.98
N LEU A 75 -1.85 2.93 0.17
CA LEU A 75 -1.02 1.92 0.85
C LEU A 75 -1.23 0.55 0.23
N TYR A 76 -0.12 -0.04 -0.21
CA TYR A 76 -0.02 -1.42 -0.64
C TYR A 76 0.86 -2.20 0.34
N ILE A 77 0.58 -3.49 0.48
CA ILE A 77 1.40 -4.42 1.24
C ILE A 77 1.55 -5.67 0.39
N TYR A 78 2.77 -6.00 0.00
CA TYR A 78 3.06 -7.09 -0.93
C TYR A 78 4.06 -8.07 -0.33
N SER A 79 4.11 -9.27 -0.89
CA SER A 79 5.19 -10.21 -0.65
C SER A 79 5.68 -10.78 -1.97
N ASP A 80 6.99 -10.78 -2.13
CA ASP A 80 7.65 -11.41 -3.29
C ASP A 80 7.78 -12.92 -3.11
N LEU A 81 7.67 -13.45 -1.87
CA LEU A 81 7.73 -14.88 -1.59
C LEU A 81 6.42 -15.58 -1.99
N GLU A 82 5.28 -15.02 -1.60
CA GLU A 82 3.95 -15.55 -1.93
C GLU A 82 3.37 -14.98 -3.23
N GLU A 83 4.12 -14.13 -3.94
CA GLU A 83 3.67 -13.42 -5.16
C GLU A 83 2.28 -12.79 -4.97
N GLY A 84 2.08 -12.11 -3.83
CA GLY A 84 0.79 -11.59 -3.39
C GLY A 84 0.81 -10.10 -3.08
N CYS A 85 -0.32 -9.42 -3.26
CA CYS A 85 -0.43 -8.01 -2.93
C CYS A 85 -1.83 -7.65 -2.39
N LEU A 86 -1.84 -6.83 -1.34
CA LEU A 86 -3.04 -6.24 -0.77
C LEU A 86 -2.96 -4.71 -0.89
N ARG A 87 -4.10 -4.09 -1.14
CA ARG A 87 -4.28 -2.64 -1.15
C ARG A 87 -5.27 -2.23 -0.07
N LEU A 88 -4.95 -1.19 0.70
CA LEU A 88 -5.91 -0.55 1.59
C LEU A 88 -6.86 0.32 0.75
N VAL A 89 -8.16 0.04 0.79
CA VAL A 89 -9.20 0.85 0.16
C VAL A 89 -10.17 1.38 1.20
N LEU A 90 -10.57 2.65 1.05
CA LEU A 90 -11.65 3.24 1.83
C LEU A 90 -12.97 2.90 1.15
N GLN A 91 -13.90 2.24 1.85
CA GLN A 91 -15.29 2.21 1.39
C GLN A 91 -15.93 3.56 1.75
N GLU A 92 -16.22 4.37 0.73
CA GLU A 92 -17.23 5.41 0.87
C GLU A 92 -18.58 4.72 1.08
N GLY A 93 -19.28 5.12 2.14
CA GLY A 93 -20.59 4.59 2.52
C GLY A 93 -21.73 5.43 1.97
#